data_AF-A0AA97FJE5-F1
#
_entry.id   AF-A0AA97FJE5-F1
#
_cell.length_a   1.000
_cell.length_b   1.000
_cell.length_c   1.000
_cell.angle_alpha   90.00
_cell.angle_beta   90.00
_cell.angle_gamma   90.00
#
_symmetry.space_group_name_H-M   'P 1'
#
loop_
_entity.id
_entity.type
_entity.pdbx_description
1 polymer ?
#
loop_
_entity_poly.entity_id
_entity_poly.type
_entity_poly.pdbx_seq_one_letter_code
_entity_poly.pdbx_strand_id
1 'polypeptide(L)'
;MKKPAMIALAGAGVIAAGALVVGFWLFGREPTAEDVAERYLDALVTGDADGVRAVLADTDAVPEQTWSAFEGASAHLGEASLTGVETTEDTARARAAVTLDGEAYDLAFDLTRTDAGGWRLDEAPLTEVAVSSSRGTWIGLDGEPVALDDGTTTLSLLPGSYTVAGWPSTYLEGEALVLAGVDAAAASVEIDPSFTEQAQADAEAQLTAYLEGCLEPADDVDPGCGMVVPWPVDLAEATEVVYRADAMPDVAVDLDAGTFDATGGSVVATVRGVLSDGTEGEFSYRTDDWSVYGAISADGEGLLLSVY
;
A
#
# COMPACT_ATOMS: atom_id res chain seq x y z
N MET A 1 -3.49 -6.68 -95.77
CA MET A 1 -4.97 -6.85 -95.80
C MET A 1 -5.25 -8.29 -95.34
N LYS A 2 -5.96 -8.66 -94.28
CA LYS A 2 -6.88 -8.04 -93.31
C LYS A 2 -6.77 -8.87 -92.00
N LYS A 3 -6.71 -8.24 -90.82
CA LYS A 3 -7.38 -8.75 -89.59
C LYS A 3 -8.87 -8.39 -89.73
N PRO A 4 -9.88 -9.04 -89.10
CA PRO A 4 -9.95 -9.57 -87.71
C PRO A 4 -10.74 -10.93 -87.65
N ALA A 5 -11.15 -11.57 -86.55
CA ALA A 5 -11.74 -11.09 -85.31
C ALA A 5 -11.69 -12.13 -84.17
N MET A 6 -11.56 -11.59 -82.95
CA MET A 6 -11.67 -12.26 -81.66
C MET A 6 -13.16 -12.37 -81.31
N ILE A 7 -13.64 -13.57 -80.99
CA ILE A 7 -14.97 -13.81 -80.42
C ILE A 7 -14.78 -14.00 -78.92
N ALA A 8 -15.45 -13.15 -78.14
CA ALA A 8 -15.58 -13.25 -76.70
C ALA A 8 -16.52 -14.40 -76.34
N LEU A 9 -16.14 -15.25 -75.38
CA LEU A 9 -17.03 -16.21 -74.75
C LEU A 9 -17.29 -15.78 -73.30
N ALA A 10 -18.54 -15.44 -73.03
CA ALA A 10 -19.08 -15.21 -71.71
C ALA A 10 -19.32 -16.55 -70.98
N GLY A 11 -19.07 -16.59 -69.67
CA GLY A 11 -19.47 -17.71 -68.83
C GLY A 11 -19.06 -17.55 -67.37
N ALA A 12 -20.04 -17.69 -66.47
CA ALA A 12 -19.95 -17.83 -65.01
C ALA A 12 -19.84 -16.54 -64.16
N GLY A 13 -20.97 -15.84 -64.01
CA GLY A 13 -21.28 -15.03 -62.83
C GLY A 13 -22.34 -15.74 -61.98
N VAL A 14 -22.35 -15.44 -60.67
CA VAL A 14 -23.32 -15.88 -59.64
C VAL A 14 -22.95 -17.15 -58.85
N ILE A 15 -21.82 -17.15 -58.12
CA ILE A 15 -21.69 -17.79 -56.78
C ILE A 15 -20.61 -17.03 -55.98
N ALA A 16 -20.86 -15.77 -55.60
CA ALA A 16 -19.93 -15.04 -54.71
C ALA A 16 -20.61 -13.97 -53.83
N ALA A 17 -21.94 -13.87 -53.84
CA ALA A 17 -22.68 -12.86 -53.06
C ALA A 17 -23.28 -13.41 -51.75
N GLY A 18 -23.29 -14.73 -51.54
CA GLY A 18 -23.88 -15.34 -50.33
C GLY A 18 -22.96 -15.37 -49.11
N ALA A 19 -21.64 -15.47 -49.30
CA ALA A 19 -20.69 -15.61 -48.19
C ALA A 19 -20.30 -14.27 -47.53
N LEU A 20 -20.39 -13.15 -48.25
CA LEU A 20 -20.05 -11.82 -47.71
C LEU A 20 -21.17 -11.19 -46.87
N VAL A 21 -22.43 -11.60 -47.07
CA VAL A 21 -23.56 -11.08 -46.28
C VAL A 21 -23.62 -11.73 -44.88
N VAL A 22 -23.20 -12.99 -44.74
CA VAL A 22 -23.17 -13.67 -43.43
C VAL A 22 -22.03 -13.16 -42.56
N GLY A 23 -20.88 -12.80 -43.15
CA GLY A 23 -19.74 -12.23 -42.43
C GLY A 23 -20.05 -10.86 -41.82
N PHE A 24 -20.67 -9.95 -42.55
CA PHE A 24 -21.00 -8.61 -42.03
C PHE A 24 -22.08 -8.63 -40.93
N TRP A 25 -22.99 -9.60 -40.96
CA TRP A 25 -24.06 -9.71 -39.97
C TRP A 25 -23.60 -10.27 -38.61
N LEU A 26 -22.46 -10.97 -38.57
CA LEU A 26 -21.86 -11.48 -37.33
C LEU A 26 -20.97 -10.44 -36.62
N PHE A 27 -20.44 -9.44 -37.33
CA PHE A 27 -19.61 -8.38 -36.74
C PHE A 27 -20.39 -7.13 -36.27
N GLY A 28 -21.71 -7.07 -36.49
CA GLY A 28 -22.56 -5.94 -36.12
C GLY A 28 -23.55 -6.22 -35.00
N ARG A 29 -23.45 -7.36 -34.31
CA ARG A 29 -24.31 -7.66 -33.16
C ARG A 29 -23.74 -6.99 -31.93
N GLU A 30 -24.53 -6.13 -31.32
CA GLU A 30 -24.23 -5.59 -30.00
C GLU A 30 -24.09 -6.76 -29.01
N PRO A 31 -23.07 -6.72 -28.12
CA PRO A 31 -22.89 -7.75 -27.10
C PRO A 31 -24.17 -7.95 -26.29
N THR A 32 -24.54 -9.21 -26.07
CA THR A 32 -25.63 -9.56 -25.15
C THR A 32 -25.18 -9.38 -23.70
N ALA A 33 -26.12 -9.38 -22.75
CA ALA A 33 -25.79 -9.37 -21.32
C ALA A 33 -24.92 -10.57 -20.92
N GLU A 34 -25.16 -11.74 -21.52
CA GLU A 34 -24.36 -12.94 -21.32
C GLU A 34 -22.92 -12.76 -21.84
N ASP A 35 -22.73 -12.21 -23.04
CA ASP A 35 -21.39 -11.93 -23.57
C ASP A 35 -20.59 -10.95 -22.68
N VAL A 36 -21.26 -9.97 -22.06
CA VAL A 36 -20.62 -9.02 -21.14
C VAL A 36 -20.31 -9.70 -19.80
N ALA A 37 -21.21 -10.53 -19.29
CA ALA A 37 -21.01 -11.29 -18.07
C ALA A 37 -19.84 -12.30 -18.20
N GLU A 38 -19.72 -12.98 -19.35
CA GLU A 38 -18.58 -13.87 -19.62
C GLU A 38 -17.25 -13.10 -19.67
N ARG A 39 -17.21 -11.94 -20.35
CA ARG A 39 -16.00 -11.09 -20.37
C ARG A 39 -15.60 -10.59 -18.99
N TYR A 40 -16.57 -10.22 -18.18
CA TYR A 40 -16.32 -9.80 -16.80
C TYR A 40 -15.69 -10.93 -15.98
N LEU A 41 -16.26 -12.13 -16.04
CA LEU A 41 -15.71 -13.30 -15.36
C LEU A 41 -14.31 -13.67 -15.87
N ASP A 42 -14.09 -13.66 -17.19
CA ASP A 42 -12.78 -13.93 -17.78
C ASP A 42 -11.72 -12.93 -17.29
N ALA A 43 -12.08 -11.64 -17.20
CA ALA A 43 -11.21 -10.61 -16.65
C ALA A 43 -10.91 -10.84 -15.15
N LEU A 44 -11.91 -11.24 -14.36
CA LEU A 44 -11.69 -11.62 -12.96
C LEU A 44 -10.78 -12.84 -12.80
N VAL A 45 -10.88 -13.83 -13.69
CA VAL A 45 -10.07 -15.06 -13.63
C VAL A 45 -8.63 -14.81 -14.06
N THR A 46 -8.44 -13.94 -15.06
CA THR A 46 -7.12 -13.63 -15.62
C THR A 46 -6.38 -12.54 -14.88
N GLY A 47 -7.03 -11.86 -13.92
CA GLY A 47 -6.46 -10.69 -13.25
C GLY A 47 -6.41 -9.44 -14.13
N ASP A 48 -7.22 -9.37 -15.19
CA ASP A 48 -7.21 -8.28 -16.16
C ASP A 48 -8.05 -7.08 -15.67
N ALA A 49 -7.42 -6.21 -14.88
CA ALA A 49 -8.07 -5.00 -14.37
C ALA A 49 -8.62 -4.10 -15.49
N ASP A 50 -7.92 -3.99 -16.62
CA ASP A 50 -8.38 -3.23 -17.78
C ASP A 50 -9.59 -3.89 -18.45
N GLY A 51 -9.62 -5.22 -18.49
CA GLY A 51 -10.78 -6.02 -18.91
C GLY A 51 -12.00 -5.76 -18.03
N VAL A 52 -11.84 -5.69 -16.71
CA VAL A 52 -12.92 -5.32 -15.78
C VAL A 52 -13.39 -3.88 -16.02
N ARG A 53 -12.48 -2.91 -16.12
CA ARG A 53 -12.80 -1.51 -16.43
C ARG A 53 -13.57 -1.37 -17.75
N ALA A 54 -13.19 -2.15 -18.76
CA ALA A 54 -13.79 -2.06 -20.09
C ALA A 54 -15.28 -2.44 -20.12
N VAL A 55 -15.75 -3.27 -19.17
CA VAL A 55 -17.14 -3.73 -19.11
C VAL A 55 -18.02 -2.95 -18.13
N LEU A 56 -17.44 -2.11 -17.26
CA LEU A 56 -18.17 -1.26 -16.32
C LEU A 56 -18.98 -0.16 -17.02
N ALA A 57 -20.11 0.20 -16.40
CA ALA A 57 -20.91 1.36 -16.77
C ALA A 57 -20.28 2.67 -16.27
N ASP A 58 -19.79 2.65 -15.04
CA ASP A 58 -19.10 3.78 -14.40
C ASP A 58 -17.77 3.31 -13.79
N THR A 59 -16.65 3.71 -14.40
CA THR A 59 -15.31 3.39 -13.90
C THR A 59 -14.88 4.28 -12.74
N ASP A 60 -15.44 5.49 -12.65
CA ASP A 60 -15.07 6.48 -11.63
C ASP A 60 -15.69 6.11 -10.25
N ALA A 61 -16.66 5.20 -10.24
CA ALA A 61 -17.26 4.62 -9.05
C ALA A 61 -16.33 3.65 -8.29
N VAL A 62 -15.23 3.19 -8.91
CA VAL A 62 -14.27 2.27 -8.29
C VAL A 62 -13.01 3.04 -7.87
N PRO A 63 -12.60 3.00 -6.58
CA PRO A 63 -11.38 3.66 -6.13
C PRO A 63 -10.12 3.19 -6.88
N GLU A 64 -9.18 4.10 -7.17
CA GLU A 64 -7.93 3.75 -7.87
C GLU A 64 -7.13 2.64 -7.16
N GLN A 65 -7.11 2.67 -5.82
CA GLN A 65 -6.46 1.65 -5.00
C GLN A 65 -7.02 0.23 -5.26
N THR A 66 -8.32 0.11 -5.53
CA THR A 66 -8.96 -1.19 -5.81
C THR A 66 -8.35 -1.85 -7.04
N TRP A 67 -7.98 -1.06 -8.05
CA TRP A 67 -7.37 -1.58 -9.27
C TRP A 67 -5.96 -2.08 -9.04
N SER A 68 -5.12 -1.26 -8.38
CA SER A 68 -3.75 -1.66 -8.04
C SER A 68 -3.73 -2.89 -7.12
N ALA A 69 -4.65 -2.94 -6.15
CA ALA A 69 -4.83 -4.10 -5.30
C ALA A 69 -5.22 -5.33 -6.13
N PHE A 70 -6.19 -5.20 -7.03
CA PHE A 70 -6.61 -6.33 -7.86
C PHE A 70 -5.49 -6.85 -8.76
N GLU A 71 -4.68 -5.97 -9.37
CA GLU A 71 -3.51 -6.38 -10.15
C GLU A 71 -2.43 -7.08 -9.30
N GLY A 72 -2.26 -6.64 -8.05
CA GLY A 72 -1.32 -7.21 -7.09
C GLY A 72 -1.84 -8.43 -6.31
N ALA A 73 -3.12 -8.78 -6.47
CA ALA A 73 -3.78 -9.77 -5.63
C ALA A 73 -3.00 -11.10 -5.57
N SER A 74 -2.84 -11.63 -4.37
CA SER A 74 -2.18 -12.93 -4.12
C SER A 74 -2.77 -14.07 -4.95
N ALA A 75 -4.09 -14.05 -5.21
CA ALA A 75 -4.73 -14.91 -6.20
C ALA A 75 -6.01 -14.26 -6.77
N HIS A 76 -6.30 -14.56 -8.02
CA HIS A 76 -7.57 -14.19 -8.65
C HIS A 76 -8.57 -15.36 -8.58
N LEU A 77 -9.77 -15.16 -9.13
CA LEU A 77 -10.72 -16.26 -9.30
C LEU A 77 -10.10 -17.37 -10.18
N GLY A 78 -10.40 -18.62 -9.84
CA GLY A 78 -10.03 -19.80 -10.62
C GLY A 78 -11.06 -20.14 -11.69
N GLU A 79 -11.55 -21.37 -11.72
CA GLU A 79 -12.60 -21.75 -12.68
C GLU A 79 -13.87 -20.92 -12.44
N ALA A 80 -14.38 -20.26 -13.49
CA ALA A 80 -15.63 -19.50 -13.45
C ALA A 80 -16.56 -19.98 -14.56
N SER A 81 -17.84 -20.17 -14.23
CA SER A 81 -18.87 -20.57 -15.19
C SER A 81 -20.19 -19.89 -14.88
N LEU A 82 -20.82 -19.28 -15.90
CA LEU A 82 -22.17 -18.75 -15.76
C LEU A 82 -23.15 -19.89 -15.51
N THR A 83 -23.94 -19.76 -14.45
CA THR A 83 -25.03 -20.68 -14.11
C THR A 83 -26.37 -20.16 -14.60
N GLY A 84 -26.48 -18.85 -14.86
CA GLY A 84 -27.63 -18.27 -15.55
C GLY A 84 -27.57 -16.76 -15.65
N VAL A 85 -28.30 -16.21 -16.63
CA VAL A 85 -28.51 -14.78 -16.82
C VAL A 85 -30.00 -14.51 -16.95
N GLU A 86 -30.55 -13.74 -16.03
CA GLU A 86 -31.96 -13.34 -16.02
C GLU A 86 -32.08 -11.91 -16.55
N THR A 87 -32.52 -11.77 -17.81
CA THR A 87 -32.58 -10.49 -18.51
C THR A 87 -34.01 -9.93 -18.55
N THR A 88 -34.15 -8.65 -18.22
CA THR A 88 -35.35 -7.84 -18.43
C THR A 88 -35.14 -6.91 -19.64
N GLU A 89 -35.96 -5.86 -19.80
CA GLU A 89 -35.78 -4.91 -20.91
C GLU A 89 -34.43 -4.18 -20.81
N ASP A 90 -34.14 -3.64 -19.62
CA ASP A 90 -33.01 -2.72 -19.39
C ASP A 90 -32.03 -3.20 -18.30
N THR A 91 -32.33 -4.27 -17.57
CA THR A 91 -31.42 -4.84 -16.56
C THR A 91 -31.25 -6.34 -16.76
N ALA A 92 -30.14 -6.90 -16.31
CA ALA A 92 -29.93 -8.33 -16.24
C ALA A 92 -29.21 -8.70 -14.95
N ARG A 93 -29.52 -9.86 -14.38
CA ARG A 93 -28.79 -10.42 -13.25
C ARG A 93 -28.07 -11.69 -13.69
N ALA A 94 -26.74 -11.68 -13.62
CA ALA A 94 -25.92 -12.85 -13.88
C ALA A 94 -25.61 -13.58 -12.57
N ARG A 95 -25.52 -14.91 -12.64
CA ARG A 95 -25.03 -15.78 -11.57
C ARG A 95 -23.96 -16.70 -12.14
N ALA A 96 -22.91 -16.92 -11.37
CA ALA A 96 -21.78 -17.75 -11.75
C ALA A 96 -21.33 -18.63 -10.59
N ALA A 97 -20.91 -19.85 -10.90
CA ALA A 97 -20.12 -20.68 -9.99
C ALA A 97 -18.65 -20.37 -10.25
N VAL A 98 -17.92 -20.00 -9.21
CA VAL A 98 -16.50 -19.62 -9.26
C VAL A 98 -15.71 -20.41 -8.24
N THR A 99 -14.39 -20.54 -8.43
CA THR A 99 -13.50 -21.04 -7.38
C THR A 99 -12.55 -19.96 -6.90
N LEU A 100 -12.26 -19.90 -5.60
CA LEU A 100 -11.21 -19.06 -5.03
C LEU A 100 -10.49 -19.87 -3.95
N ASP A 101 -9.15 -19.88 -3.98
CA ASP A 101 -8.31 -20.71 -3.11
C ASP A 101 -8.72 -22.20 -3.05
N GLY A 102 -9.21 -22.74 -4.18
CA GLY A 102 -9.64 -24.14 -4.29
C GLY A 102 -11.04 -24.44 -3.71
N GLU A 103 -11.72 -23.46 -3.12
CA GLU A 103 -13.11 -23.56 -2.67
C GLU A 103 -14.07 -23.00 -3.71
N ALA A 104 -15.31 -23.53 -3.76
CA ALA A 104 -16.32 -23.12 -4.72
C ALA A 104 -17.32 -22.13 -4.08
N TYR A 105 -17.62 -21.06 -4.81
CA TYR A 105 -18.51 -19.98 -4.38
C TYR A 105 -19.51 -19.60 -5.50
N ASP A 106 -20.61 -18.98 -5.11
CA ASP A 106 -21.56 -18.37 -6.03
C ASP A 106 -21.33 -16.86 -6.09
N LEU A 107 -21.14 -16.34 -7.30
CA LEU A 107 -21.04 -14.90 -7.57
C LEU A 107 -22.33 -14.43 -8.27
N ALA A 108 -22.83 -13.26 -7.89
CA ALA A 108 -23.94 -12.61 -8.58
C ALA A 108 -23.65 -11.13 -8.79
N PHE A 109 -23.98 -10.64 -9.98
CA PHE A 109 -23.75 -9.25 -10.34
C PHE A 109 -24.83 -8.78 -11.34
N ASP A 110 -25.08 -7.47 -11.32
CA ASP A 110 -26.13 -6.84 -12.10
C ASP A 110 -25.52 -6.10 -13.30
N LEU A 111 -26.20 -6.22 -14.44
CA LEU A 111 -25.87 -5.53 -15.67
C LEU A 111 -27.00 -4.57 -16.03
N THR A 112 -26.65 -3.46 -16.64
CA THR A 112 -27.57 -2.44 -17.11
C THR A 112 -27.40 -2.20 -18.60
N ARG A 113 -28.50 -1.88 -19.27
CA ARG A 113 -28.50 -1.45 -20.67
C ARG A 113 -28.19 0.04 -20.73
N THR A 114 -27.15 0.39 -21.48
CA THR A 114 -26.78 1.78 -21.76
C THR A 114 -27.79 2.46 -22.69
N ASP A 115 -27.83 3.78 -22.66
CA ASP A 115 -28.66 4.60 -23.58
C ASP A 115 -28.35 4.33 -25.07
N ALA A 116 -27.13 3.85 -25.37
CA ALA A 116 -26.70 3.49 -26.71
C ALA A 116 -27.19 2.10 -27.17
N GLY A 117 -27.80 1.30 -26.30
CA GLY A 117 -28.37 -0.01 -26.61
C GLY A 117 -27.55 -1.23 -26.16
N GLY A 118 -26.28 -1.03 -25.79
CA GLY A 118 -25.37 -2.08 -25.32
C GLY A 118 -25.43 -2.35 -23.81
N TRP A 119 -24.98 -3.53 -23.38
CA TRP A 119 -24.91 -3.91 -21.96
C TRP A 119 -23.59 -3.54 -21.31
N ARG A 120 -23.63 -3.21 -20.02
CA ARG A 120 -22.49 -2.96 -19.14
C ARG A 120 -22.76 -3.54 -17.76
N LEU A 121 -21.71 -3.82 -17.00
CA LEU A 121 -21.81 -4.11 -15.57
C LEU A 121 -22.30 -2.83 -14.87
N ASP A 122 -23.39 -2.92 -14.10
CA ASP A 122 -24.04 -1.76 -13.47
C ASP A 122 -23.11 -1.14 -12.43
N GLU A 123 -22.71 -1.94 -11.45
CA GLU A 123 -21.71 -1.60 -10.44
C GLU A 123 -20.74 -2.78 -10.27
N ALA A 124 -19.47 -2.47 -9.96
CA ALA A 124 -18.53 -3.51 -9.58
C ALA A 124 -18.97 -4.15 -8.24
N PRO A 125 -19.04 -5.49 -8.12
CA PRO A 125 -19.34 -6.16 -6.85
C PRO A 125 -18.11 -6.07 -5.92
N LEU A 126 -17.92 -4.90 -5.33
CA LEU A 126 -16.84 -4.64 -4.38
C LEU A 126 -17.18 -5.22 -3.01
N THR A 127 -16.19 -5.81 -2.35
CA THR A 127 -16.28 -6.16 -0.94
C THR A 127 -15.59 -5.10 -0.11
N GLU A 128 -16.32 -4.50 0.82
CA GLU A 128 -15.74 -3.62 1.83
C GLU A 128 -15.09 -4.47 2.92
N VAL A 129 -13.79 -4.24 3.13
CA VAL A 129 -12.98 -4.93 4.14
C VAL A 129 -12.46 -3.90 5.13
N ALA A 130 -12.95 -3.97 6.36
CA ALA A 130 -12.38 -3.21 7.46
C ALA A 130 -11.07 -3.87 7.91
N VAL A 131 -9.98 -3.13 7.84
CA VAL A 131 -8.65 -3.59 8.28
C VAL A 131 -8.24 -2.80 9.49
N SER A 132 -7.68 -3.48 10.49
CA SER A 132 -7.07 -2.84 11.65
C SER A 132 -5.72 -3.46 11.96
N SER A 133 -4.80 -2.64 12.48
CA SER A 133 -3.50 -3.10 12.95
C SER A 133 -3.26 -2.62 14.37
N SER A 134 -2.76 -3.51 15.24
CA SER A 134 -2.35 -3.15 16.60
C SER A 134 -1.07 -2.30 16.61
N ARG A 135 -0.26 -2.36 15.54
CA ARG A 135 1.03 -1.69 15.42
C ARG A 135 1.27 -1.10 14.04
N GLY A 136 2.04 -0.02 14.01
CA GLY A 136 2.32 0.74 12.80
C GLY A 136 1.16 1.64 12.40
N THR A 137 1.45 2.61 11.54
CA THR A 137 0.45 3.52 10.94
C THR A 137 0.14 3.17 9.49
N TRP A 138 0.71 2.06 9.01
CA TRP A 138 0.60 1.57 7.64
C TRP A 138 0.50 0.04 7.63
N ILE A 139 -0.15 -0.49 6.61
CA ILE A 139 -0.17 -1.91 6.25
C ILE A 139 0.36 -2.08 4.83
N GLY A 140 0.78 -3.30 4.49
CA GLY A 140 1.03 -3.71 3.12
C GLY A 140 -0.20 -4.44 2.59
N LEU A 141 -0.73 -4.02 1.46
CA LEU A 141 -1.73 -4.77 0.69
C LEU A 141 -1.03 -5.34 -0.54
N ASP A 142 -0.76 -6.64 -0.52
CA ASP A 142 0.02 -7.35 -1.54
C ASP A 142 1.36 -6.67 -1.88
N GLY A 143 2.01 -6.08 -0.86
CA GLY A 143 3.31 -5.41 -0.98
C GLY A 143 3.25 -3.91 -1.29
N GLU A 144 2.06 -3.33 -1.46
CA GLU A 144 1.88 -1.88 -1.61
C GLU A 144 1.44 -1.23 -0.29
N PRO A 145 2.03 -0.07 0.09
CA PRO A 145 1.72 0.59 1.36
C PRO A 145 0.32 1.23 1.35
N VAL A 146 -0.42 1.01 2.43
CA VAL A 146 -1.72 1.65 2.69
C VAL A 146 -1.72 2.29 4.08
N ALA A 147 -2.06 3.58 4.13
CA ALA A 147 -2.14 4.33 5.38
C ALA A 147 -3.35 3.91 6.21
N LEU A 148 -3.16 3.87 7.53
CA LEU A 148 -4.22 3.70 8.52
C LEU A 148 -4.55 5.05 9.14
N ASP A 149 -5.85 5.30 9.33
CA ASP A 149 -6.37 6.40 10.14
C ASP A 149 -6.75 5.84 11.51
N ASP A 150 -6.09 6.33 12.56
CA ASP A 150 -6.23 5.82 13.94
C ASP A 150 -6.13 4.28 14.05
N GLY A 151 -5.22 3.68 13.29
CA GLY A 151 -4.97 2.22 13.29
C GLY A 151 -5.97 1.40 12.47
N THR A 152 -6.85 2.05 11.71
CA THR A 152 -7.88 1.38 10.90
C THR A 152 -7.95 1.94 9.47
N THR A 153 -8.46 1.15 8.54
CA THR A 153 -8.82 1.60 7.19
C THR A 153 -9.91 0.70 6.60
N THR A 154 -10.60 1.17 5.56
CA THR A 154 -11.55 0.36 4.81
C THR A 154 -11.08 0.23 3.37
N LEU A 155 -10.92 -1.02 2.92
CA LEU A 155 -10.55 -1.34 1.55
C LEU A 155 -11.80 -1.73 0.76
N SER A 156 -11.94 -1.23 -0.46
CA SER A 156 -12.91 -1.77 -1.42
C SER A 156 -12.16 -2.69 -2.38
N LEU A 157 -12.45 -3.99 -2.33
CA LEU A 157 -11.71 -5.00 -3.10
C LEU A 157 -12.60 -5.69 -4.14
N LEU A 158 -12.02 -5.98 -5.30
CA LEU A 158 -12.64 -6.85 -6.29
C LEU A 158 -12.57 -8.32 -5.85
N PRO A 159 -13.34 -9.23 -6.48
CA PRO A 159 -13.23 -10.64 -6.18
C PRO A 159 -11.81 -11.19 -6.35
N GLY A 160 -11.25 -11.77 -5.29
CA GLY A 160 -9.87 -12.24 -5.24
C GLY A 160 -9.39 -12.54 -3.83
N SER A 161 -8.14 -12.97 -3.72
CA SER A 161 -7.44 -13.21 -2.47
C SER A 161 -6.30 -12.22 -2.32
N TYR A 162 -6.22 -11.57 -1.16
CA TYR A 162 -5.32 -10.46 -0.89
C TYR A 162 -4.54 -10.73 0.39
N THR A 163 -3.25 -10.43 0.40
CA THR A 163 -2.44 -10.51 1.62
C THR A 163 -2.34 -9.14 2.25
N VAL A 164 -2.79 -9.01 3.49
CA VAL A 164 -2.62 -7.83 4.32
C VAL A 164 -1.51 -8.11 5.32
N ALA A 165 -0.46 -7.29 5.34
CA ALA A 165 0.71 -7.51 6.18
C ALA A 165 1.13 -6.24 6.95
N GLY A 166 1.95 -6.42 7.98
CA GLY A 166 2.63 -5.30 8.64
C GLY A 166 3.52 -4.53 7.67
N TRP A 167 3.56 -3.20 7.79
CA TRP A 167 4.38 -2.34 6.94
C TRP A 167 5.21 -1.33 7.75
N PRO A 168 6.50 -1.14 7.43
CA PRO A 168 7.25 -1.80 6.36
C PRO A 168 7.64 -3.24 6.72
N SER A 169 7.64 -4.16 5.75
CA SER A 169 7.90 -5.59 5.99
C SER A 169 9.31 -5.90 6.51
N THR A 170 10.25 -4.97 6.34
CA THR A 170 11.58 -5.05 6.97
C THR A 170 11.50 -4.98 8.49
N TYR A 171 10.55 -4.23 9.03
CA TYR A 171 10.46 -3.92 10.46
C TYR A 171 9.28 -4.57 11.16
N LEU A 172 8.21 -4.87 10.43
CA LEU A 172 7.01 -5.51 10.94
C LEU A 172 6.77 -6.82 10.19
N GLU A 173 6.64 -7.92 10.94
CA GLU A 173 6.26 -9.23 10.44
C GLU A 173 4.86 -9.60 10.93
N GLY A 174 4.10 -10.31 10.11
CA GLY A 174 2.72 -10.68 10.41
C GLY A 174 1.83 -10.35 9.23
N GLU A 175 1.00 -11.30 8.84
CA GLU A 175 0.13 -11.20 7.69
C GLU A 175 -1.19 -11.94 7.93
N ALA A 176 -2.21 -11.54 7.19
CA ALA A 176 -3.51 -12.18 7.13
C ALA A 176 -4.00 -12.23 5.69
N LEU A 177 -4.64 -13.35 5.34
CA LEU A 177 -5.29 -13.52 4.05
C LEU A 177 -6.71 -12.99 4.10
N VAL A 178 -7.09 -12.21 3.10
CA VAL A 178 -8.43 -11.66 2.90
C VAL A 178 -9.01 -12.22 1.61
N LEU A 179 -10.16 -12.90 1.71
CA LEU A 179 -10.94 -13.29 0.55
C LEU A 179 -12.03 -12.25 0.30
N ALA A 180 -12.03 -11.64 -0.87
CA ALA A 180 -13.03 -10.67 -1.29
C ALA A 180 -13.91 -11.22 -2.42
N GLY A 181 -15.14 -10.73 -2.51
CA GLY A 181 -16.12 -11.09 -3.52
C GLY A 181 -16.80 -12.44 -3.32
N VAL A 182 -16.41 -13.20 -2.29
CA VAL A 182 -17.00 -14.47 -1.88
C VAL A 182 -17.65 -14.29 -0.51
N ASP A 183 -18.93 -14.65 -0.39
CA ASP A 183 -19.76 -14.39 0.81
C ASP A 183 -19.80 -12.89 1.21
N ALA A 184 -20.50 -12.08 0.41
CA ALA A 184 -20.50 -10.60 0.36
C ALA A 184 -20.95 -9.84 1.63
N ALA A 185 -20.86 -10.44 2.82
CA ALA A 185 -20.90 -9.70 4.07
C ALA A 185 -19.64 -8.83 4.20
N ALA A 186 -19.76 -7.66 4.83
CA ALA A 186 -18.60 -6.84 5.18
C ALA A 186 -17.60 -7.69 5.97
N ALA A 187 -16.38 -7.79 5.46
CA ALA A 187 -15.32 -8.55 6.10
C ALA A 187 -14.55 -7.62 7.05
N SER A 188 -14.03 -8.19 8.14
CA SER A 188 -13.11 -7.49 9.03
C SER A 188 -11.89 -8.35 9.25
N VAL A 189 -10.70 -7.77 9.11
CA VAL A 189 -9.43 -8.41 9.41
C VAL A 189 -8.64 -7.55 10.40
N GLU A 190 -8.09 -8.21 11.40
CA GLU A 190 -7.18 -7.61 12.37
C GLU A 190 -5.83 -8.28 12.19
N ILE A 191 -4.78 -7.47 12.04
CA ILE A 191 -3.41 -7.94 12.07
C ILE A 191 -2.74 -7.46 13.36
N ASP A 192 -1.93 -8.32 13.95
CA ASP A 192 -1.12 -8.00 15.12
C ASP A 192 0.36 -8.24 14.78
N PRO A 193 0.97 -7.36 13.95
CA PRO A 193 2.33 -7.59 13.51
C PRO A 193 3.32 -7.42 14.67
N SER A 194 4.38 -8.22 14.67
CA SER A 194 5.50 -8.10 15.61
C SER A 194 6.67 -7.37 14.98
N PHE A 195 7.49 -6.72 15.80
CA PHE A 195 8.75 -6.16 15.32
C PHE A 195 9.77 -7.26 15.00
N THR A 196 10.50 -7.07 13.91
CA THR A 196 11.55 -8.00 13.49
C THR A 196 12.84 -7.81 14.30
N GLU A 197 13.75 -8.80 14.25
CA GLU A 197 15.12 -8.63 14.79
C GLU A 197 15.88 -7.49 14.09
N GLN A 198 15.59 -7.25 12.80
CA GLN A 198 16.17 -6.14 12.05
C GLN A 198 15.70 -4.79 12.60
N ALA A 199 14.42 -4.67 12.99
CA ALA A 199 13.91 -3.46 13.64
C ALA A 199 14.65 -3.16 14.94
N GLN A 200 14.91 -4.18 15.76
CA GLN A 200 15.68 -4.03 16.99
C GLN A 200 17.09 -3.52 16.70
N ALA A 201 17.81 -4.17 15.77
CA ALA A 201 19.17 -3.80 15.42
C ALA A 201 19.27 -2.37 14.87
N ASP A 202 18.33 -1.97 14.01
CA ASP A 202 18.33 -0.63 13.40
C ASP A 202 17.92 0.46 14.40
N ALA A 203 17.01 0.18 15.33
CA ALA A 203 16.67 1.11 16.42
C ALA A 203 17.89 1.37 17.33
N GLU A 204 18.59 0.30 17.74
CA GLU A 204 19.81 0.42 18.56
C GLU A 204 20.92 1.17 17.84
N ALA A 205 21.10 0.91 16.53
CA ALA A 205 22.08 1.60 15.71
C ALA A 205 21.74 3.10 15.52
N GLN A 206 20.47 3.42 15.26
CA GLN A 206 20.01 4.81 15.12
C GLN A 206 20.18 5.59 16.43
N LEU A 207 19.82 4.99 17.57
CA LEU A 207 20.00 5.63 18.86
C LEU A 207 21.48 5.82 19.21
N THR A 208 22.33 4.83 18.90
CA THR A 208 23.78 4.97 19.06
C THR A 208 24.33 6.13 18.22
N ALA A 209 23.92 6.22 16.95
CA ALA A 209 24.33 7.31 16.06
C ALA A 209 23.82 8.67 16.56
N TYR A 210 22.60 8.74 17.12
CA TYR A 210 22.07 9.95 17.75
C TYR A 210 22.94 10.40 18.93
N LEU A 211 23.30 9.47 19.82
CA LEU A 211 24.19 9.75 20.97
C LEU A 211 25.59 10.18 20.54
N GLU A 212 26.13 9.63 19.46
CA GLU A 212 27.40 10.07 18.88
C GLU A 212 27.28 11.49 18.29
N GLY A 213 26.18 11.79 17.61
CA GLY A 213 25.89 13.14 17.10
C GLY A 213 25.80 14.19 18.23
N CYS A 214 25.29 13.81 19.39
CA CYS A 214 25.27 14.65 20.58
C CYS A 214 26.66 15.07 21.09
N LEU A 215 27.74 14.43 20.65
CA LEU A 215 29.11 14.78 21.01
C LEU A 215 29.79 15.70 19.99
N GLU A 216 29.14 16.01 18.87
CA GLU A 216 29.68 16.95 17.90
C GLU A 216 29.81 18.35 18.51
N PRO A 217 30.87 19.11 18.16
CA PRO A 217 31.02 20.48 18.62
C PRO A 217 29.81 21.34 18.19
N ALA A 218 29.33 22.16 19.10
CA ALA A 218 28.16 23.02 18.89
C ALA A 218 28.34 24.38 19.52
N ASP A 219 27.52 25.35 19.14
CA ASP A 219 27.56 26.70 19.72
C ASP A 219 26.69 26.83 20.98
N ASP A 220 25.87 25.80 21.29
CA ASP A 220 25.05 25.70 22.51
C ASP A 220 24.81 24.22 22.89
N VAL A 221 24.20 24.00 24.05
CA VAL A 221 23.85 22.67 24.57
C VAL A 221 22.47 22.27 24.07
N ASP A 222 22.39 21.19 23.29
CA ASP A 222 21.11 20.67 22.80
C ASP A 222 20.32 19.99 23.94
N PRO A 223 19.10 20.48 24.27
CA PRO A 223 18.27 19.85 25.29
C PRO A 223 17.87 18.41 24.99
N GLY A 224 17.83 18.00 23.71
CA GLY A 224 17.54 16.62 23.30
C GLY A 224 18.67 15.65 23.65
N CYS A 225 19.90 16.13 23.82
CA CYS A 225 21.02 15.27 24.15
C CYS A 225 21.07 14.84 25.62
N GLY A 226 20.16 15.32 26.47
CA GLY A 226 20.06 14.86 27.86
C GLY A 226 21.27 15.18 28.73
N MET A 227 22.10 16.14 28.30
CA MET A 227 23.29 16.60 29.01
C MET A 227 22.98 17.89 29.77
N VAL A 228 23.31 17.93 31.06
CA VAL A 228 23.20 19.15 31.88
C VAL A 228 24.58 19.80 32.00
N VAL A 229 24.76 20.95 31.33
CA VAL A 229 26.00 21.72 31.37
C VAL A 229 25.72 23.10 31.97
N PRO A 230 26.12 23.37 33.24
CA PRO A 230 25.75 24.59 33.95
C PRO A 230 26.62 25.80 33.56
N TRP A 231 26.93 25.97 32.27
CA TRP A 231 27.80 27.04 31.78
C TRP A 231 27.35 28.47 32.11
N PRO A 232 26.05 28.80 32.20
CA PRO A 232 25.62 30.17 32.52
C PRO A 232 26.02 30.65 33.93
N VAL A 233 26.57 29.75 34.77
CA VAL A 233 27.13 30.11 36.08
C VAL A 233 28.45 30.85 35.95
N ASP A 234 29.27 30.49 34.95
CA ASP A 234 30.63 31.02 34.80
C ASP A 234 30.77 31.95 33.58
N LEU A 235 29.98 31.75 32.53
CA LEU A 235 30.01 32.53 31.30
C LEU A 235 28.71 33.33 31.11
N ALA A 236 28.84 34.54 30.55
CA ALA A 236 27.70 35.35 30.13
C ALA A 236 27.11 34.88 28.78
N GLU A 237 27.95 34.31 27.92
CA GLU A 237 27.59 33.78 26.61
C GLU A 237 28.52 32.61 26.29
N ALA A 238 27.98 31.50 25.80
CA ALA A 238 28.73 30.39 25.23
C ALA A 238 28.92 30.63 23.72
N THR A 239 30.11 30.32 23.21
CA THR A 239 30.44 30.47 21.78
C THR A 239 30.90 29.16 21.15
N GLU A 240 31.28 28.17 21.96
CA GLU A 240 31.67 26.83 21.50
C GLU A 240 31.54 25.87 22.68
N VAL A 241 30.98 24.70 22.43
CA VAL A 241 30.90 23.57 23.35
C VAL A 241 31.53 22.37 22.67
N VAL A 242 32.57 21.81 23.29
CA VAL A 242 33.23 20.58 22.84
C VAL A 242 33.00 19.50 23.87
N TYR A 243 32.44 18.37 23.41
CA TYR A 243 32.15 17.23 24.27
C TYR A 243 33.25 16.18 24.17
N ARG A 244 33.48 15.48 25.28
CA ARG A 244 34.23 14.23 25.33
C ARG A 244 33.49 13.25 26.22
N ALA A 245 33.01 12.16 25.65
CA ALA A 245 32.47 11.06 26.43
C ALA A 245 33.59 10.36 27.22
N ASP A 246 33.42 10.29 28.54
CA ASP A 246 34.20 9.40 29.40
C ASP A 246 33.55 7.99 29.36
N ALA A 247 32.23 7.90 29.19
CA ALA A 247 31.48 6.68 28.88
C ALA A 247 30.21 7.00 28.07
N MET A 248 29.88 6.17 27.06
CA MET A 248 28.60 6.28 26.34
C MET A 248 27.46 5.70 27.19
N PRO A 249 26.22 6.22 27.07
CA PRO A 249 25.06 5.59 27.68
C PRO A 249 24.84 4.18 27.14
N ASP A 250 24.46 3.25 28.01
CA ASP A 250 24.00 1.92 27.64
C ASP A 250 22.60 2.06 27.04
N VAL A 251 22.44 1.59 25.80
CA VAL A 251 21.18 1.63 25.05
C VAL A 251 20.32 0.43 25.39
N ALA A 252 19.06 0.69 25.77
CA ALA A 252 18.01 -0.29 25.93
C ALA A 252 16.80 0.15 25.10
N VAL A 253 16.37 -0.73 24.18
CA VAL A 253 15.22 -0.50 23.29
C VAL A 253 14.15 -1.54 23.61
N ASP A 254 12.93 -1.07 23.90
CA ASP A 254 11.73 -1.89 24.08
C ASP A 254 10.73 -1.53 22.97
N LEU A 255 10.82 -2.26 21.86
CA LEU A 255 9.92 -2.05 20.72
C LEU A 255 8.47 -2.42 21.05
N ASP A 256 8.24 -3.33 22.00
CA ASP A 256 6.89 -3.71 22.39
C ASP A 256 6.19 -2.57 23.12
N ALA A 257 6.89 -1.92 24.05
CA ALA A 257 6.44 -0.72 24.74
C ALA A 257 6.50 0.55 23.86
N GLY A 258 7.22 0.50 22.74
CA GLY A 258 7.45 1.64 21.86
C GLY A 258 8.34 2.70 22.51
N THR A 259 9.31 2.29 23.31
CA THR A 259 10.16 3.19 24.11
C THR A 259 11.63 2.80 24.04
N PHE A 260 12.50 3.76 24.35
CA PHE A 260 13.90 3.47 24.62
C PHE A 260 14.43 4.29 25.80
N ASP A 261 15.46 3.74 26.43
CA ASP A 261 16.23 4.36 27.50
C ASP A 261 17.71 4.21 27.16
N ALA A 262 18.44 5.32 27.15
CA ALA A 262 19.89 5.34 27.06
C ALA A 262 20.44 5.96 28.33
N THR A 263 21.08 5.18 29.21
CA THR A 263 21.42 5.65 30.58
C THR A 263 22.85 5.29 30.99
N GLY A 264 23.34 5.90 32.08
CA GLY A 264 24.66 5.58 32.64
C GLY A 264 25.85 6.20 31.89
N GLY A 265 25.58 7.15 30.98
CA GLY A 265 26.64 7.86 30.28
C GLY A 265 27.36 8.87 31.17
N SER A 266 28.61 9.15 30.84
CA SER A 266 29.39 10.23 31.47
C SER A 266 30.13 11.05 30.43
N VAL A 267 30.07 12.37 30.56
CA VAL A 267 30.59 13.30 29.56
C VAL A 267 31.23 14.50 30.24
N VAL A 268 32.29 14.99 29.61
CA VAL A 268 32.91 16.27 29.93
C VAL A 268 32.60 17.25 28.81
N ALA A 269 31.91 18.33 29.12
CA ALA A 269 31.66 19.45 28.23
C ALA A 269 32.66 20.56 28.53
N THR A 270 33.46 20.97 27.54
CA THR A 270 34.33 22.14 27.65
C THR A 270 33.70 23.28 26.87
N VAL A 271 33.33 24.34 27.59
CA VAL A 271 32.62 25.49 27.05
C VAL A 271 33.56 26.68 27.00
N ARG A 272 33.67 27.27 25.81
CA ARG A 272 34.31 28.57 25.61
C ARG A 272 33.27 29.64 25.46
N GLY A 273 33.59 30.84 25.90
CA GLY A 273 32.69 31.96 25.75
C GLY A 273 33.20 33.24 26.37
N VAL A 274 32.27 34.14 26.63
CA VAL A 274 32.55 35.49 27.15
C VAL A 274 32.17 35.55 28.63
N LEU A 275 33.08 36.05 29.45
CA LEU A 275 32.89 36.32 30.88
C LEU A 275 32.05 37.58 31.10
N SER A 276 31.53 37.77 32.31
CA SER A 276 30.74 38.97 32.68
C SER A 276 31.53 40.29 32.56
N ASP A 277 32.85 40.25 32.55
CA ASP A 277 33.72 41.42 32.35
C ASP A 277 34.09 41.67 30.87
N GLY A 278 33.57 40.85 29.96
CA GLY A 278 33.80 40.95 28.52
C GLY A 278 35.08 40.27 28.01
N THR A 279 35.81 39.55 28.86
CA THR A 279 36.98 38.76 28.44
C THR A 279 36.60 37.33 28.05
N GLU A 280 37.46 36.64 27.28
CA GLU A 280 37.23 35.24 26.92
C GLU A 280 37.58 34.29 28.07
N GLY A 281 36.80 33.22 28.23
CA GLY A 281 37.00 32.19 29.25
C GLY A 281 36.72 30.79 28.70
N GLU A 282 37.27 29.78 29.39
CA GLU A 282 37.06 28.36 29.10
C GLU A 282 36.83 27.61 30.42
N PHE A 283 35.76 26.81 30.47
CA PHE A 283 35.39 26.01 31.65
C PHE A 283 35.00 24.60 31.23
N SER A 284 35.39 23.60 32.03
CA SER A 284 35.01 22.21 31.82
C SER A 284 34.06 21.73 32.89
N TYR A 285 32.94 21.14 32.47
CA TYR A 285 31.90 20.57 33.31
C TYR A 285 31.86 19.07 33.07
N ARG A 286 31.85 18.30 34.15
CA ARG A 286 31.67 16.85 34.10
C ARG A 286 30.27 16.52 34.62
N THR A 287 29.56 15.65 33.90
CA THR A 287 28.36 14.99 34.38
C THR A 287 28.51 13.48 34.21
N ASP A 288 28.07 12.73 35.23
CA ASP A 288 28.03 11.27 35.22
C ASP A 288 26.57 10.75 35.08
N ASP A 289 25.62 11.65 34.79
CA ASP A 289 24.19 11.39 34.66
C ASP A 289 23.68 11.63 33.23
N TRP A 290 24.50 11.41 32.19
CA TRP A 290 24.06 11.57 30.81
C TRP A 290 23.06 10.45 30.45
N SER A 291 21.81 10.84 30.19
CA SER A 291 20.73 9.93 29.83
C SER A 291 19.80 10.55 28.79
N VAL A 292 19.32 9.74 27.85
CA VAL A 292 18.34 10.14 26.81
C VAL A 292 17.18 9.15 26.84
N TYR A 293 15.95 9.66 26.76
CA TYR A 293 14.72 8.89 26.79
C TYR A 293 13.87 9.22 25.58
N GLY A 294 13.05 8.29 25.14
CA GLY A 294 12.19 8.55 24.01
C GLY A 294 11.22 7.43 23.65
N ALA A 295 10.54 7.67 22.53
CA ALA A 295 9.58 6.75 21.93
C ALA A 295 10.08 6.26 20.57
N ILE A 296 9.62 5.06 20.20
CA ILE A 296 9.85 4.43 18.89
C ILE A 296 8.50 4.11 18.28
N SER A 297 8.34 4.45 17.01
CA SER A 297 7.21 4.04 16.20
C SER A 297 7.67 3.54 14.82
N ALA A 298 6.77 2.90 14.09
CA ALA A 298 6.93 2.59 12.67
C ALA A 298 5.91 3.38 11.84
N ASP A 299 6.38 3.99 10.75
CA ASP A 299 5.56 4.67 9.75
C ASP A 299 5.78 4.07 8.36
N GLY A 300 5.26 4.75 7.31
CA GLY A 300 5.33 4.26 5.94
C GLY A 300 6.75 4.15 5.38
N GLU A 301 7.71 4.86 5.98
CA GLU A 301 9.10 4.96 5.53
C GLU A 301 10.06 4.12 6.39
N GLY A 302 9.76 3.92 7.67
CA GLY A 302 10.60 3.10 8.53
C GLY A 302 10.32 3.24 10.02
N LEU A 303 11.38 3.04 10.81
CA LEU A 303 11.36 3.32 12.24
C LEU A 303 11.62 4.80 12.49
N LEU A 304 10.85 5.39 13.41
CA LEU A 304 10.96 6.77 13.82
C LEU A 304 11.28 6.83 15.32
N LEU A 305 12.38 7.50 15.66
CA LEU A 305 12.80 7.76 17.04
C LEU A 305 12.42 9.19 17.41
N SER A 306 11.77 9.36 18.56
CA SER A 306 11.40 10.66 19.12
C SER A 306 11.96 10.81 20.53
N VAL A 307 12.87 11.77 20.72
CA VAL A 307 13.48 12.09 22.01
C VAL A 307 12.63 13.14 22.75
N TYR A 308 12.50 13.01 24.07
CA TYR A 308 11.80 13.97 24.93
C TYR A 308 12.50 14.25 26.26
#